data_AF-A0A6N3FGF1-F1
#
_entry.id   AF-A0A6N3FGF1-F1
#
_cell.length_a   1.000
_cell.length_b   1.000
_cell.length_c   1.000
_cell.angle_alpha   90.00
_cell.angle_beta   90.00
_cell.angle_gamma   90.00
#
_symmetry.space_group_name_H-M   'P 1'
#
loop_
_entity.id
_entity.type
_entity.pdbx_description
1 polymer ?
#
loop_
_entity_poly.entity_id
_entity_poly.type
_entity_poly.pdbx_seq_one_letter_code
_entity_poly.pdbx_strand_id
1 'polypeptide(L)'
;MLKTNFNYNDFYNLMTSILNSALSLPIMKLNETDKFINHPYSKFRKIIWPDYNLYNNKNIENLYRTDNGYLKVIKSSMKFVSIILTIPKEISDDILLLGPFLEMQPTDKFIETLMKENNLDENLHNTISTYYKSLPIVNSITVISTLNSILSSFLIGYNNYHIYHVNFDEKKLKKIDYINRDDSEFNNEYYKQYRTYLSNISNCVSIGKFHEAKEYLKLYIQLTGFFKEHSIDQIKHNLYTLNSRLESSLLKTSIPGSHVYLLYKKIEVQIKNENNLSTLEKLPYKILKKYCLLSTNYNLKSYSLTVRNAIEYINLNLNMELSLSNVSEVLDKNPSFLSNQFKKETGKTITKYIQETRIEKAINLLTTTELSIQEISETVGIHDLSWFSKLFKNIVGVSPSQYRATEFN
;
A
#
# COMPACT_ATOMS: atom_id res chain seq x y z
N MET A 1 -16.29 18.50 23.87
CA MET A 1 -14.91 18.95 24.17
C MET A 1 -14.02 17.74 24.40
N LEU A 2 -12.74 17.77 23.99
CA LEU A 2 -11.81 16.66 24.18
C LEU A 2 -11.31 16.60 25.65
N LYS A 3 -11.15 15.41 26.23
CA LYS A 3 -10.66 15.18 27.61
C LYS A 3 -9.16 15.44 27.77
N THR A 4 -8.41 15.44 26.67
CA THR A 4 -6.94 15.44 26.62
C THR A 4 -6.42 16.67 25.87
N ASN A 5 -5.15 17.04 26.08
CA ASN A 5 -4.46 18.10 25.32
C ASN A 5 -4.25 17.80 23.81
N PHE A 6 -4.75 16.67 23.31
CA PHE A 6 -4.71 16.32 21.90
C PHE A 6 -5.67 17.18 21.08
N ASN A 7 -5.25 17.58 19.88
CA ASN A 7 -6.14 18.19 18.90
C ASN A 7 -6.88 17.08 18.12
N TYR A 8 -7.88 17.47 17.32
CA TYR A 8 -8.69 16.53 16.53
C TYR A 8 -7.86 15.68 15.55
N ASN A 9 -6.81 16.25 14.95
CA ASN A 9 -5.96 15.51 14.01
C ASN A 9 -5.15 14.42 14.72
N ASP A 10 -4.65 14.70 15.93
CA ASP A 10 -3.92 13.71 16.72
C ASP A 10 -4.84 12.54 17.11
N PHE A 11 -6.08 12.85 17.52
CA PHE A 11 -7.12 11.86 17.79
C PHE A 11 -7.44 11.00 16.56
N TYR A 12 -7.66 11.64 15.40
CA TYR A 12 -7.95 10.96 14.15
C TYR A 12 -6.80 10.03 13.72
N ASN A 13 -5.56 10.51 13.79
CA ASN A 13 -4.39 9.73 13.41
C ASN A 13 -4.19 8.52 14.32
N LEU A 14 -4.30 8.69 15.64
CA LEU A 14 -4.19 7.60 16.59
C LEU A 14 -5.26 6.54 16.38
N MET A 15 -6.53 6.96 16.23
CA MET A 15 -7.64 6.06 15.96
C MET A 15 -7.44 5.29 14.66
N THR A 16 -7.01 5.98 13.60
CA THR A 16 -6.73 5.36 12.29
C THR A 16 -5.60 4.34 12.38
N SER A 17 -4.51 4.68 13.07
CA SER A 17 -3.39 3.78 13.29
C SER A 17 -3.80 2.53 14.05
N ILE A 18 -4.55 2.67 15.15
CA ILE A 18 -5.03 1.53 15.95
C ILE A 18 -5.93 0.61 15.12
N LEU A 19 -6.90 1.17 14.41
CA LEU A 19 -7.88 0.36 13.67
C LEU A 19 -7.29 -0.26 12.39
N ASN A 20 -6.35 0.41 11.73
CA ASN A 20 -5.68 -0.15 10.57
C ASN A 20 -4.68 -1.24 10.97
N SER A 21 -3.84 -0.99 11.99
CA SER A 21 -2.82 -1.96 12.44
C SER A 21 -3.43 -3.18 13.14
N ALA A 22 -4.44 -3.00 13.99
CA ALA A 22 -5.01 -4.10 14.77
C ALA A 22 -6.11 -4.85 14.03
N LEU A 23 -6.86 -4.18 13.14
CA LEU A 23 -8.08 -4.74 12.54
C LEU A 23 -8.09 -4.70 11.00
N SER A 24 -7.04 -4.14 10.36
CA SER A 24 -6.98 -3.98 8.89
C SER A 24 -8.22 -3.29 8.30
N LEU A 25 -8.82 -2.39 9.08
CA LEU A 25 -10.05 -1.69 8.70
C LEU A 25 -9.71 -0.36 8.02
N PRO A 26 -10.12 -0.17 6.75
CA PRO A 26 -9.98 1.12 6.11
C PRO A 26 -10.92 2.14 6.77
N ILE A 27 -10.41 3.35 6.96
CA ILE A 27 -11.19 4.50 7.44
C ILE A 27 -11.20 5.55 6.33
N MET A 28 -12.39 6.04 6.01
CA MET A 28 -12.57 7.12 5.06
C MET A 28 -13.26 8.30 5.72
N LYS A 29 -12.79 9.49 5.42
CA LYS A 29 -13.35 10.76 5.86
C LYS A 29 -14.38 11.28 4.84
N LEU A 30 -15.61 11.45 5.30
CA LEU A 30 -16.79 11.91 4.57
C LEU A 30 -17.20 13.26 5.11
N ASN A 31 -16.91 14.33 4.38
CA ASN A 31 -17.29 15.69 4.80
C ASN A 31 -18.54 16.19 4.04
N GLU A 32 -19.00 15.41 3.06
CA GLU A 32 -20.13 15.74 2.19
C GLU A 32 -20.90 14.44 1.86
N THR A 33 -22.23 14.54 1.74
CA THR A 33 -23.11 13.44 1.36
C THR A 33 -22.72 12.80 0.03
N ASP A 34 -22.24 13.59 -0.94
CA ASP A 34 -21.77 13.10 -2.24
C ASP A 34 -20.57 12.16 -2.14
N LYS A 35 -19.71 12.30 -1.13
CA LYS A 35 -18.55 11.42 -0.95
C LYS A 35 -18.96 10.00 -0.55
N PHE A 36 -20.06 9.85 0.18
CA PHE A 36 -20.64 8.54 0.49
C PHE A 36 -21.31 7.91 -0.73
N ILE A 37 -22.04 8.73 -1.50
CA ILE A 37 -22.74 8.31 -2.72
C ILE A 37 -21.77 7.90 -3.83
N ASN A 38 -20.52 8.36 -3.79
CA ASN A 38 -19.46 8.02 -4.75
C ASN A 38 -18.43 7.00 -4.23
N HIS A 39 -18.66 6.41 -3.05
CA HIS A 39 -17.79 5.40 -2.45
C HIS A 39 -17.66 4.12 -3.32
N PRO A 40 -16.56 3.37 -3.28
CA PRO A 40 -16.42 2.08 -4.00
C PRO A 40 -17.58 1.10 -3.78
N TYR A 41 -18.13 1.10 -2.57
CA TYR A 41 -19.35 0.38 -2.22
C TYR A 41 -20.58 0.82 -3.02
N SER A 42 -20.77 2.13 -3.23
CA SER A 42 -21.90 2.64 -3.98
C SER A 42 -21.77 2.31 -5.46
N LYS A 43 -20.53 2.25 -5.99
CA LYS A 43 -20.26 1.75 -7.36
C LYS A 43 -20.66 0.29 -7.50
N PHE A 44 -20.25 -0.57 -6.54
CA PHE A 44 -20.69 -1.96 -6.50
C PHE A 44 -22.22 -2.09 -6.36
N ARG A 45 -22.85 -1.28 -5.50
CA ARG A 45 -24.32 -1.18 -5.42
C ARG A 45 -24.96 -0.67 -6.70
N LYS A 46 -24.32 0.20 -7.49
CA LYS A 46 -24.83 0.64 -8.80
C LYS A 46 -24.71 -0.46 -9.86
N ILE A 47 -23.68 -1.30 -9.77
CA ILE A 47 -23.50 -2.50 -10.62
C ILE A 47 -24.62 -3.50 -10.32
N ILE A 48 -24.87 -3.76 -9.05
CA ILE A 48 -25.85 -4.76 -8.61
C ILE A 48 -27.28 -4.19 -8.63
N TRP A 49 -27.47 -2.91 -8.34
CA TRP A 49 -28.78 -2.25 -8.27
C TRP A 49 -28.77 -0.93 -9.05
N PRO A 50 -28.86 -1.00 -10.39
CA PRO A 50 -28.77 0.16 -11.26
C PRO A 50 -29.81 1.26 -11.00
N ASP A 51 -31.02 0.85 -10.63
CA ASP A 51 -32.15 1.75 -10.40
C ASP A 51 -32.18 2.30 -8.96
N TYR A 52 -31.21 1.91 -8.13
CA TYR A 52 -31.14 2.32 -6.73
C TYR A 52 -30.66 3.77 -6.62
N ASN A 53 -31.58 4.67 -6.30
CA ASN A 53 -31.28 6.07 -6.08
C ASN A 53 -30.87 6.33 -4.62
N LEU A 54 -29.56 6.44 -4.39
CA LEU A 54 -28.97 6.79 -3.09
C LEU A 54 -29.41 8.18 -2.58
N TYR A 55 -29.69 9.15 -3.47
CA TYR A 55 -30.04 10.52 -3.09
C TYR A 55 -31.41 10.62 -2.40
N ASN A 56 -32.32 9.70 -2.70
CA ASN A 56 -33.68 9.71 -2.14
C ASN A 56 -33.84 8.77 -0.93
N ASN A 57 -32.76 8.16 -0.45
CA ASN A 57 -32.84 7.21 0.65
C ASN A 57 -32.86 7.93 2.00
N LYS A 58 -34.02 7.94 2.67
CA LYS A 58 -34.22 8.55 3.99
C LYS A 58 -33.26 8.01 5.06
N ASN A 59 -32.79 6.76 4.93
CA ASN A 59 -31.81 6.22 5.88
C ASN A 59 -30.45 6.92 5.73
N ILE A 60 -30.05 7.32 4.51
CA ILE A 60 -28.77 7.97 4.23
C ILE A 60 -28.73 9.39 4.80
N GLU A 61 -29.81 10.17 4.67
CA GLU A 61 -29.88 11.50 5.28
C GLU A 61 -29.74 11.45 6.82
N ASN A 62 -30.20 10.36 7.44
CA ASN A 62 -30.13 10.15 8.88
C ASN A 62 -28.76 9.61 9.36
N LEU A 63 -27.89 9.13 8.46
CA LEU A 63 -26.56 8.60 8.80
C LEU A 63 -25.61 9.67 9.36
N TYR A 64 -25.81 10.93 9.01
CA TYR A 64 -24.84 12.00 9.32
C TYR A 64 -25.20 12.84 10.54
N ARG A 65 -26.39 12.65 11.11
CA ARG A 65 -26.88 13.47 12.23
C ARG A 65 -26.44 12.91 13.59
N THR A 66 -25.80 13.73 14.43
CA THR A 66 -25.20 13.32 15.72
C THR A 66 -26.23 13.04 16.82
N ASP A 67 -27.44 13.57 16.70
CA ASP A 67 -28.61 13.26 17.54
C ASP A 67 -28.98 11.76 17.51
N ASN A 68 -28.67 11.07 16.42
CA ASN A 68 -28.83 9.62 16.27
C ASN A 68 -27.63 8.81 16.79
N GLY A 69 -26.81 9.40 17.67
CA GLY A 69 -25.67 8.74 18.31
C GLY A 69 -24.33 8.85 17.56
N TYR A 70 -23.24 8.65 18.29
CA TYR A 70 -21.85 8.82 17.82
C TYR A 70 -21.40 7.69 16.91
N LEU A 71 -21.86 6.45 17.18
CA LEU A 71 -21.48 5.27 16.43
C LEU A 71 -22.72 4.68 15.75
N LYS A 72 -22.66 4.51 14.45
CA LYS A 72 -23.75 3.95 13.66
C LYS A 72 -23.28 2.68 12.97
N VAL A 73 -23.83 1.56 13.39
CA VAL A 73 -23.49 0.25 12.81
C VAL A 73 -24.48 -0.03 11.70
N ILE A 74 -23.99 -0.01 10.47
CA ILE A 74 -24.75 -0.28 9.27
C ILE A 74 -24.59 -1.76 8.92
N LYS A 75 -25.69 -2.51 9.02
CA LYS A 75 -25.78 -3.86 8.45
C LYS A 75 -26.50 -3.75 7.11
N SER A 76 -25.82 -4.22 6.06
CA SER A 76 -26.37 -4.22 4.71
C SER A 76 -27.16 -5.50 4.46
N SER A 77 -28.21 -5.43 3.62
CA SER A 77 -28.87 -6.60 3.01
C SER A 77 -27.88 -7.52 2.27
N MET A 78 -26.73 -6.96 1.91
CA MET A 78 -25.61 -7.63 1.28
C MET A 78 -24.58 -8.18 2.30
N LYS A 79 -24.98 -8.39 3.56
CA LYS A 79 -24.23 -9.12 4.61
C LYS A 79 -22.85 -8.59 5.03
N PHE A 80 -22.35 -7.48 4.46
CA PHE A 80 -21.23 -6.75 5.04
C PHE A 80 -21.71 -5.68 6.03
N VAL A 81 -20.79 -5.28 6.90
CA VAL A 81 -20.98 -4.29 7.95
C VAL A 81 -20.13 -3.06 7.63
N SER A 82 -20.67 -1.89 7.91
CA SER A 82 -19.92 -0.64 7.95
C SER A 82 -20.22 0.09 9.25
N ILE A 83 -19.28 0.83 9.79
CA ILE A 83 -19.51 1.66 10.98
C ILE A 83 -19.28 3.11 10.58
N ILE A 84 -20.24 3.97 10.90
CA ILE A 84 -20.10 5.41 10.77
C ILE A 84 -19.84 5.99 12.16
N LEU A 85 -18.79 6.79 12.27
CA LEU A 85 -18.47 7.56 13.45
C LEU A 85 -18.67 9.04 13.12
N THR A 86 -19.62 9.68 13.81
CA THR A 86 -19.85 11.13 13.74
C THR A 86 -19.20 11.80 14.94
N ILE A 87 -18.49 12.90 14.71
CA ILE A 87 -17.82 13.68 15.75
C ILE A 87 -18.73 14.87 16.14
N PRO A 88 -18.76 15.32 17.41
CA PRO A 88 -19.46 16.54 17.77
C PRO A 88 -19.00 17.72 16.90
N LYS A 89 -19.95 18.53 16.41
CA LYS A 89 -19.67 19.67 15.53
C LYS A 89 -18.74 20.71 16.16
N GLU A 90 -18.69 20.78 17.48
CA GLU A 90 -17.80 21.68 18.22
C GLU A 90 -16.32 21.23 18.12
N ILE A 91 -16.06 20.01 17.65
CA ILE A 91 -14.72 19.42 17.50
C ILE A 91 -14.35 19.29 16.02
N SER A 92 -15.24 18.72 15.20
CA SER A 92 -15.03 18.53 13.77
C SER A 92 -16.34 18.24 13.04
N ASP A 93 -16.46 18.71 11.80
CA ASP A 93 -17.55 18.37 10.88
C ASP A 93 -17.31 17.04 10.12
N ASP A 94 -16.22 16.36 10.43
CA ASP A 94 -15.87 15.12 9.77
C ASP A 94 -16.76 13.96 10.18
N ILE A 95 -17.05 13.10 9.20
CA ILE A 95 -17.75 11.85 9.42
C ILE A 95 -16.87 10.73 8.93
N LEU A 96 -16.62 9.74 9.78
CA LEU A 96 -15.70 8.67 9.48
C LEU A 96 -16.47 7.40 9.13
N LEU A 97 -16.22 6.84 7.95
CA LEU A 97 -16.74 5.56 7.51
C LEU A 97 -15.65 4.49 7.69
N LEU A 98 -15.97 3.47 8.46
CA LEU A 98 -15.12 2.32 8.71
C LEU A 98 -15.68 1.09 7.98
N GLY A 99 -14.84 0.45 7.17
CA GLY A 99 -15.23 -0.68 6.32
C GLY A 99 -15.53 -0.30 4.87
N PRO A 100 -16.27 -1.14 4.12
CA PRO A 100 -17.02 -2.31 4.55
C PRO A 100 -16.14 -3.50 4.97
N PHE A 101 -16.66 -4.34 5.87
CA PHE A 101 -16.02 -5.57 6.34
C PHE A 101 -17.05 -6.69 6.57
N LEU A 102 -16.59 -7.93 6.71
CA LEU A 102 -17.40 -9.11 6.99
C LEU A 102 -17.16 -9.61 8.41
N GLU A 103 -18.19 -10.19 9.04
CA GLU A 103 -18.06 -10.84 10.35
C GLU A 103 -17.62 -12.31 10.25
N MET A 104 -17.68 -12.88 9.04
CA MET A 104 -17.33 -14.27 8.75
C MET A 104 -16.69 -14.41 7.36
N GLN A 105 -15.94 -15.50 7.17
CA GLN A 105 -15.32 -15.83 5.88
C GLN A 105 -16.38 -16.04 4.78
N PRO A 106 -16.28 -15.36 3.62
CA PRO A 106 -17.21 -15.53 2.52
C PRO A 106 -16.89 -16.82 1.73
N THR A 107 -17.41 -17.95 2.21
CA THR A 107 -17.38 -19.23 1.47
C THR A 107 -18.17 -19.14 0.16
N ASP A 108 -17.92 -20.03 -0.80
CA ASP A 108 -18.68 -20.02 -2.05
C ASP A 108 -20.18 -20.24 -1.79
N LYS A 109 -20.54 -21.10 -0.82
CA LYS A 109 -21.92 -21.26 -0.34
C LYS A 109 -22.51 -19.97 0.26
N PHE A 110 -21.70 -19.17 0.95
CA PHE A 110 -22.12 -17.85 1.44
C PHE A 110 -22.44 -16.92 0.27
N ILE A 111 -21.61 -16.90 -0.77
CA ILE A 111 -21.81 -16.09 -1.98
C ILE A 111 -23.05 -16.55 -2.75
N GLU A 112 -23.23 -17.85 -2.97
CA GLU A 112 -24.44 -18.41 -3.59
C GLU A 112 -25.71 -18.03 -2.83
N THR A 113 -25.67 -18.15 -1.50
CA THR A 113 -26.81 -17.80 -0.63
C THR A 113 -27.11 -16.31 -0.70
N LEU A 114 -26.08 -15.47 -0.61
CA LEU A 114 -26.18 -14.02 -0.75
C LEU A 114 -26.80 -13.61 -2.09
N MET A 115 -26.30 -14.18 -3.19
CA MET A 115 -26.80 -13.92 -4.54
C MET A 115 -28.27 -14.33 -4.68
N LYS A 116 -28.61 -15.53 -4.19
CA LYS A 116 -29.97 -16.06 -4.22
C LYS A 116 -30.94 -15.21 -3.39
N GLU A 117 -30.56 -14.82 -2.18
CA GLU A 117 -31.38 -13.98 -1.30
C GLU A 117 -31.65 -12.59 -1.89
N ASN A 118 -30.70 -12.07 -2.69
CA ASN A 118 -30.78 -10.75 -3.33
C ASN A 118 -31.24 -10.81 -4.80
N ASN A 119 -31.67 -11.98 -5.31
CA ASN A 119 -32.09 -12.20 -6.70
C ASN A 119 -31.05 -11.75 -7.75
N LEU A 120 -29.77 -12.01 -7.50
CA LEU A 120 -28.66 -11.62 -8.38
C LEU A 120 -28.42 -12.65 -9.49
N ASP A 121 -27.97 -12.17 -10.65
CA ASP A 121 -27.65 -13.01 -11.79
C ASP A 121 -26.40 -13.88 -11.52
N GLU A 122 -26.41 -15.13 -11.96
CA GLU A 122 -25.27 -16.06 -11.83
C GLU A 122 -24.00 -15.53 -12.50
N ASN A 123 -24.12 -14.73 -13.56
CA ASN A 123 -22.97 -14.14 -14.25
C ASN A 123 -22.14 -13.22 -13.34
N LEU A 124 -22.76 -12.63 -12.31
CA LEU A 124 -22.07 -11.78 -11.35
C LEU A 124 -21.25 -12.58 -10.32
N HIS A 125 -21.31 -13.91 -10.33
CA HIS A 125 -20.70 -14.74 -9.29
C HIS A 125 -19.21 -14.43 -9.12
N ASN A 126 -18.45 -14.35 -10.20
CA ASN A 126 -17.01 -14.07 -10.12
C ASN A 126 -16.72 -12.66 -9.59
N THR A 127 -17.49 -11.65 -10.05
CA THR A 127 -17.36 -10.26 -9.61
C THR A 127 -17.67 -10.11 -8.13
N ILE A 128 -18.78 -10.72 -7.67
CA ILE A 128 -19.20 -10.73 -6.28
C ILE A 128 -18.20 -11.52 -5.43
N SER A 129 -17.81 -12.72 -5.85
CA SER A 129 -16.83 -13.55 -5.14
C SER A 129 -15.51 -12.80 -4.95
N THR A 130 -14.99 -12.17 -6.01
CA THR A 130 -13.78 -11.35 -5.96
C THR A 130 -13.92 -10.17 -5.00
N TYR A 131 -15.02 -9.42 -5.08
CA TYR A 131 -15.26 -8.29 -4.20
C TYR A 131 -15.35 -8.71 -2.72
N TYR A 132 -16.15 -9.73 -2.39
CA TYR A 132 -16.33 -10.17 -1.00
C TYR A 132 -15.07 -10.79 -0.41
N LYS A 133 -14.35 -11.61 -1.17
CA LYS A 133 -13.04 -12.16 -0.75
C LYS A 133 -12.00 -11.07 -0.56
N SER A 134 -12.22 -9.87 -1.13
CA SER A 134 -11.34 -8.72 -0.91
C SER A 134 -11.62 -7.95 0.40
N LEU A 135 -12.79 -8.12 1.03
CA LEU A 135 -13.17 -7.36 2.21
C LEU A 135 -12.43 -7.83 3.49
N PRO A 136 -12.10 -6.92 4.43
CA PRO A 136 -11.59 -7.29 5.74
C PRO A 136 -12.58 -8.18 6.50
N ILE A 137 -12.07 -9.07 7.36
CA ILE A 137 -12.90 -9.94 8.20
C ILE A 137 -12.64 -9.60 9.65
N VAL A 138 -13.63 -8.98 10.28
CA VAL A 138 -13.50 -8.40 11.61
C VAL A 138 -14.82 -8.57 12.36
N ASN A 139 -14.73 -8.91 13.64
CA ASN A 139 -15.88 -8.95 14.53
C ASN A 139 -16.32 -7.52 14.88
N SER A 140 -17.55 -7.14 14.52
CA SER A 140 -18.06 -5.78 14.77
C SER A 140 -18.04 -5.40 16.26
N ILE A 141 -18.23 -6.36 17.17
CA ILE A 141 -18.16 -6.14 18.61
C ILE A 141 -16.76 -5.64 19.00
N THR A 142 -15.70 -6.23 18.44
CA THR A 142 -14.32 -5.83 18.70
C THR A 142 -14.02 -4.44 18.15
N VAL A 143 -14.56 -4.10 16.97
CA VAL A 143 -14.43 -2.74 16.41
C VAL A 143 -15.12 -1.73 17.32
N ILE A 144 -16.35 -2.02 17.73
CA ILE A 144 -17.17 -1.16 18.59
C ILE A 144 -16.52 -1.00 19.97
N SER A 145 -16.03 -2.07 20.60
CA SER A 145 -15.36 -1.99 21.90
C SER A 145 -14.07 -1.16 21.83
N THR A 146 -13.32 -1.29 20.74
CA THR A 146 -12.11 -0.50 20.49
C THR A 146 -12.47 0.98 20.31
N LEU A 147 -13.46 1.28 19.47
CA LEU A 147 -13.96 2.64 19.27
C LEU A 147 -14.51 3.25 20.56
N ASN A 148 -15.29 2.50 21.34
CA ASN A 148 -15.81 2.96 22.63
C ASN A 148 -14.68 3.30 23.60
N SER A 149 -13.62 2.48 23.64
CA SER A 149 -12.46 2.72 24.50
C SER A 149 -11.70 3.98 24.09
N ILE A 150 -11.53 4.19 22.79
CA ILE A 150 -10.93 5.41 22.22
C ILE A 150 -11.83 6.61 22.55
N LEU A 151 -13.08 6.60 22.13
CA LEU A 151 -14.01 7.73 22.28
C LEU A 151 -14.24 8.12 23.75
N SER A 152 -14.37 7.16 24.66
CA SER A 152 -14.52 7.44 26.10
C SER A 152 -13.27 8.08 26.72
N SER A 153 -12.08 7.79 26.17
CA SER A 153 -10.82 8.40 26.59
C SER A 153 -10.66 9.83 26.06
N PHE A 154 -11.21 10.12 24.87
CA PHE A 154 -10.99 11.39 24.18
C PHE A 154 -12.15 12.37 24.27
N LEU A 155 -13.41 11.94 24.36
CA LEU A 155 -14.58 12.83 24.34
C LEU A 155 -15.17 13.02 25.74
N ILE A 156 -15.32 14.28 26.17
CA ILE A 156 -16.04 14.64 27.39
C ILE A 156 -17.54 14.39 27.16
N GLY A 157 -18.18 13.64 28.06
CA GLY A 157 -19.61 13.34 27.97
C GLY A 157 -19.98 12.21 27.01
N TYR A 158 -19.00 11.51 26.41
CA TYR A 158 -19.27 10.34 25.58
C TYR A 158 -19.86 9.20 26.41
N ASN A 159 -20.97 8.65 25.93
CA ASN A 159 -21.69 7.55 26.56
C ASN A 159 -21.97 6.43 25.53
N ASN A 160 -21.75 5.19 25.93
CA ASN A 160 -21.85 4.00 25.05
C ASN A 160 -23.30 3.68 24.62
N TYR A 161 -24.32 4.27 25.25
CA TYR A 161 -25.72 4.16 24.82
C TYR A 161 -26.03 4.87 23.49
N HIS A 162 -25.08 5.63 22.92
CA HIS A 162 -25.23 6.32 21.63
C HIS A 162 -24.80 5.49 20.42
N ILE A 163 -24.95 4.16 20.50
CA ILE A 163 -24.78 3.27 19.34
C ILE A 163 -26.13 3.10 18.65
N TYR A 164 -26.19 3.43 17.36
CA TYR A 164 -27.39 3.31 16.56
C TYR A 164 -27.20 2.26 15.47
N HIS A 165 -28.08 1.25 15.47
CA HIS A 165 -28.03 0.18 14.48
C HIS A 165 -28.94 0.53 13.31
N VAL A 166 -28.36 0.64 12.11
CA VAL A 166 -29.09 0.85 10.86
C VAL A 166 -29.09 -0.47 10.12
N ASN A 167 -30.27 -1.05 9.95
CA ASN A 167 -30.43 -2.23 9.12
C ASN A 167 -31.05 -1.82 7.78
N PHE A 168 -30.31 -2.00 6.69
CA PHE A 168 -30.82 -1.79 5.34
C PHE A 168 -31.54 -3.05 4.85
N ASP A 169 -32.60 -3.46 5.56
CA ASP A 169 -33.53 -4.49 5.10
C ASP A 169 -34.61 -3.84 4.22
N GLU A 170 -34.26 -3.44 2.99
CA GLU A 170 -35.28 -3.05 2.01
C GLU A 170 -35.81 -4.28 1.26
N LYS A 171 -37.13 -4.30 1.05
CA LYS A 171 -37.92 -5.39 0.45
C LYS A 171 -37.23 -6.04 -0.75
N LYS A 172 -37.31 -7.39 -0.82
CA LYS A 172 -36.85 -8.22 -1.95
C LYS A 172 -37.03 -7.50 -3.29
N LEU A 173 -35.90 -7.20 -3.92
CA LEU A 173 -35.82 -6.39 -5.13
C LEU A 173 -36.40 -7.17 -6.32
N LYS A 174 -37.06 -6.44 -7.22
CA LYS A 174 -37.59 -7.00 -8.47
C LYS A 174 -36.43 -7.58 -9.29
N LYS A 175 -36.63 -8.74 -9.91
CA LYS A 175 -35.67 -9.36 -10.82
C LYS A 175 -35.43 -8.39 -11.99
N ILE A 176 -34.19 -7.90 -12.12
CA ILE A 176 -33.77 -7.05 -13.24
C ILE A 176 -33.12 -7.98 -14.27
N ASP A 177 -33.47 -7.83 -15.55
CA ASP A 177 -32.78 -8.54 -16.64
C ASP A 177 -31.37 -7.95 -16.81
N TYR A 178 -30.36 -8.66 -16.31
CA TYR A 178 -28.93 -8.29 -16.36
C TYR A 178 -28.29 -8.43 -17.74
N ILE A 179 -29.08 -8.70 -18.78
CA ILE A 179 -28.63 -9.22 -20.07
C ILE A 179 -27.73 -8.24 -20.85
N ASN A 180 -27.61 -6.96 -20.46
CA ASN A 180 -26.83 -5.97 -21.22
C ASN A 180 -26.15 -4.88 -20.38
N ARG A 181 -25.40 -5.23 -19.33
CA ARG A 181 -24.40 -4.31 -18.76
C ARG A 181 -23.04 -4.96 -18.68
N ASP A 182 -22.08 -4.27 -19.30
CA ASP A 182 -20.75 -4.74 -19.58
C ASP A 182 -19.88 -4.73 -18.31
N ASP A 183 -19.71 -5.89 -17.67
CA ASP A 183 -18.74 -6.12 -16.59
C ASP A 183 -17.29 -5.85 -17.03
N SER A 184 -17.05 -5.55 -18.32
CA SER A 184 -15.73 -5.16 -18.81
C SER A 184 -15.18 -3.94 -18.08
N GLU A 185 -15.97 -2.94 -17.67
CA GLU A 185 -15.37 -1.70 -17.16
C GLU A 185 -14.62 -1.92 -15.82
N PHE A 186 -15.22 -2.64 -14.87
CA PHE A 186 -14.57 -2.99 -13.60
C PHE A 186 -13.40 -3.96 -13.82
N ASN A 187 -13.60 -5.00 -14.64
CA ASN A 187 -12.54 -5.96 -14.95
C ASN A 187 -11.38 -5.29 -15.69
N ASN A 188 -11.67 -4.38 -16.62
CA ASN A 188 -10.69 -3.60 -17.37
C ASN A 188 -9.90 -2.70 -16.43
N GLU A 189 -10.54 -2.05 -15.45
CA GLU A 189 -9.85 -1.22 -14.47
C GLU A 189 -8.93 -2.07 -13.58
N TYR A 190 -9.41 -3.21 -13.07
CA TYR A 190 -8.60 -4.16 -12.29
C TYR A 190 -7.39 -4.66 -13.10
N TYR A 191 -7.61 -5.18 -14.31
CA TYR A 191 -6.54 -5.72 -15.15
C TYR A 191 -5.58 -4.61 -15.63
N LYS A 192 -6.05 -3.38 -15.81
CA LYS A 192 -5.20 -2.22 -16.10
C LYS A 192 -4.28 -1.91 -14.92
N GLN A 193 -4.79 -1.87 -13.69
CA GLN A 193 -3.97 -1.66 -12.49
C GLN A 193 -2.97 -2.80 -12.30
N TYR A 194 -3.44 -4.04 -12.38
CA TYR A 194 -2.63 -5.25 -12.29
C TYR A 194 -1.46 -5.24 -13.29
N ARG A 195 -1.75 -4.95 -14.57
CA ARG A 195 -0.73 -4.84 -15.63
C ARG A 195 0.26 -3.70 -15.34
N THR A 196 -0.24 -2.56 -14.90
CA THR A 196 0.58 -1.38 -14.58
C THR A 196 1.58 -1.70 -13.47
N TYR A 197 1.13 -2.31 -12.37
CA TYR A 197 2.01 -2.68 -11.26
C TYR A 197 3.05 -3.71 -11.68
N LEU A 198 2.66 -4.77 -12.40
CA LEU A 198 3.62 -5.77 -12.88
C LEU A 198 4.66 -5.19 -13.85
N SER A 199 4.23 -4.30 -14.75
CA SER A 199 5.13 -3.62 -15.68
C SER A 199 6.15 -2.76 -14.93
N ASN A 200 5.69 -1.98 -13.95
CA ASN A 200 6.56 -1.12 -13.16
C ASN A 200 7.53 -1.92 -12.29
N ILE A 201 7.07 -2.99 -11.63
CA ILE A 201 7.96 -3.92 -10.90
C ILE A 201 9.03 -4.47 -11.85
N SER A 202 8.65 -4.97 -13.02
CA SER A 202 9.58 -5.55 -13.99
C SER A 202 10.63 -4.54 -14.45
N ASN A 203 10.21 -3.31 -14.74
CA ASN A 203 11.10 -2.23 -15.17
C ASN A 203 12.06 -1.81 -14.05
N CYS A 204 11.61 -1.64 -12.81
CA CYS A 204 12.48 -1.30 -11.70
C CYS A 204 13.49 -2.43 -11.41
N VAL A 205 13.04 -3.68 -11.51
CA VAL A 205 13.87 -4.86 -11.27
C VAL A 205 14.95 -5.03 -12.34
N SER A 206 14.66 -4.76 -13.62
CA SER A 206 15.65 -4.86 -14.71
C SER A 206 16.80 -3.85 -14.58
N ILE A 207 16.55 -2.70 -13.96
CA ILE A 207 17.57 -1.66 -13.71
C ILE A 207 18.11 -1.66 -12.27
N GLY A 208 17.65 -2.58 -11.41
CA GLY A 208 18.15 -2.75 -10.04
C GLY A 208 17.61 -1.76 -9.00
N LYS A 209 16.50 -1.07 -9.28
CA LYS A 209 15.86 -0.10 -8.36
C LYS A 209 14.94 -0.77 -7.35
N PHE A 210 15.51 -1.27 -6.26
CA PHE A 210 14.76 -2.02 -5.23
C PHE A 210 13.66 -1.21 -4.54
N HIS A 211 13.93 0.04 -4.16
CA HIS A 211 12.98 0.86 -3.39
C HIS A 211 11.71 1.17 -4.18
N GLU A 212 11.84 1.62 -5.43
CA GLU A 212 10.69 1.85 -6.32
C GLU A 212 9.92 0.55 -6.58
N ALA A 213 10.63 -0.57 -6.82
CA ALA A 213 10.00 -1.86 -7.04
C ALA A 213 9.19 -2.35 -5.82
N LYS A 214 9.66 -2.06 -4.60
CA LYS A 214 9.01 -2.44 -3.35
C LYS A 214 7.64 -1.78 -3.23
N GLU A 215 7.53 -0.49 -3.57
CA GLU A 215 6.26 0.25 -3.49
C GLU A 215 5.22 -0.32 -4.47
N TYR A 216 5.62 -0.62 -5.70
CA TYR A 216 4.72 -1.30 -6.64
C TYR A 216 4.35 -2.72 -6.21
N LEU A 217 5.26 -3.44 -5.53
CA LEU A 217 4.96 -4.77 -4.99
C LEU A 217 3.93 -4.70 -3.85
N LYS A 218 3.98 -3.69 -2.97
CA LYS A 218 2.94 -3.47 -1.93
C LYS A 218 1.55 -3.32 -2.58
N LEU A 219 1.45 -2.45 -3.59
CA LEU A 219 0.20 -2.21 -4.34
C LEU A 219 -0.31 -3.47 -5.05
N TYR A 220 0.61 -4.23 -5.68
CA TYR A 220 0.29 -5.51 -6.31
C TYR A 220 -0.24 -6.54 -5.29
N ILE A 221 0.40 -6.67 -4.14
CA ILE A 221 0.00 -7.58 -3.06
C ILE A 221 -1.41 -7.25 -2.56
N GLN A 222 -1.68 -5.96 -2.35
CA GLN A 222 -2.99 -5.47 -1.92
C GLN A 222 -4.09 -5.75 -2.95
N LEU A 223 -3.82 -5.44 -4.22
CA LEU A 223 -4.76 -5.64 -5.34
C LEU A 223 -5.11 -7.12 -5.53
N THR A 224 -4.11 -8.00 -5.50
CA THR A 224 -4.28 -9.44 -5.78
C THR A 224 -4.73 -10.26 -4.58
N GLY A 225 -4.70 -9.69 -3.37
CA GLY A 225 -4.94 -10.46 -2.16
C GLY A 225 -3.88 -11.54 -1.95
N PHE A 226 -2.62 -11.26 -2.27
CA PHE A 226 -1.52 -12.24 -2.32
C PHE A 226 -1.38 -13.11 -1.06
N PHE A 227 -1.76 -12.57 0.12
CA PHE A 227 -1.74 -13.26 1.41
C PHE A 227 -3.13 -13.54 2.00
N LYS A 228 -4.21 -13.23 1.27
CA LYS A 228 -5.58 -13.37 1.79
C LYS A 228 -6.04 -14.84 1.91
N GLU A 229 -5.35 -15.76 1.24
CA GLU A 229 -5.60 -17.19 1.39
C GLU A 229 -4.79 -17.79 2.55
N HIS A 230 -5.48 -18.45 3.48
CA HIS A 230 -4.89 -19.01 4.71
C HIS A 230 -4.08 -20.30 4.52
N SER A 231 -4.00 -20.84 3.29
CA SER A 231 -3.19 -22.03 3.05
C SER A 231 -1.74 -21.64 2.73
N ILE A 232 -0.80 -22.27 3.45
CA ILE A 232 0.63 -22.14 3.18
C ILE A 232 0.92 -22.48 1.71
N ASP A 233 0.22 -23.47 1.15
CA ASP A 233 0.40 -23.92 -0.22
C ASP A 233 0.02 -22.84 -1.25
N GLN A 234 -1.07 -22.09 -1.02
CA GLN A 234 -1.41 -20.99 -1.92
C GLN A 234 -0.40 -19.84 -1.82
N ILE A 235 0.04 -19.47 -0.61
CA ILE A 235 1.05 -18.42 -0.45
C ILE A 235 2.33 -18.83 -1.18
N LYS A 236 2.74 -20.11 -1.08
CA LYS A 236 3.85 -20.66 -1.86
C LYS A 236 3.59 -20.59 -3.37
N HIS A 237 2.39 -20.93 -3.83
CA HIS A 237 2.02 -20.81 -5.25
C HIS A 237 2.17 -19.37 -5.77
N ASN A 238 1.70 -18.39 -5.00
CA ASN A 238 1.82 -16.97 -5.31
C ASN A 238 3.30 -16.54 -5.35
N LEU A 239 4.12 -17.04 -4.41
CA LEU A 239 5.57 -16.83 -4.39
C LEU A 239 6.28 -17.43 -5.60
N TYR A 240 5.92 -18.65 -6.02
CA TYR A 240 6.48 -19.25 -7.23
C TYR A 240 6.14 -18.41 -8.47
N THR A 241 4.88 -17.96 -8.57
CA THR A 241 4.43 -17.11 -9.67
C THR A 241 5.18 -15.78 -9.70
N LEU A 242 5.40 -15.15 -8.54
CA LEU A 242 6.25 -13.96 -8.44
C LEU A 242 7.69 -14.26 -8.88
N ASN A 243 8.27 -15.37 -8.42
CA ASN A 243 9.64 -15.78 -8.77
C ASN A 243 9.81 -15.94 -10.29
N SER A 244 8.92 -16.69 -10.96
CA SER A 244 8.97 -16.88 -12.42
C SER A 244 8.77 -15.58 -13.21
N ARG A 245 7.96 -14.64 -12.70
CA ARG A 245 7.76 -13.33 -13.35
C ARG A 245 8.99 -12.45 -13.26
N LEU A 246 9.64 -12.40 -12.10
CA LEU A 246 10.88 -11.66 -11.91
C LEU A 246 12.04 -12.29 -12.69
N GLU A 247 12.11 -13.61 -12.75
CA GLU A 247 13.03 -14.33 -13.64
C GLU A 247 12.82 -13.90 -15.09
N SER A 248 11.57 -13.96 -15.57
CA SER A 248 11.20 -13.61 -16.94
C SER A 248 11.50 -12.16 -17.30
N SER A 249 11.49 -11.23 -16.33
CA SER A 249 11.88 -9.84 -16.59
C SER A 249 13.40 -9.70 -16.77
N LEU A 250 14.21 -10.42 -15.98
CA LEU A 250 15.67 -10.40 -16.12
C LEU A 250 16.16 -11.14 -17.36
N LEU A 251 15.49 -12.20 -17.80
CA LEU A 251 15.87 -12.91 -19.04
C LEU A 251 15.77 -12.03 -20.31
N LYS A 252 15.05 -10.91 -20.24
CA LYS A 252 14.95 -9.90 -21.31
C LYS A 252 16.08 -8.86 -21.28
N THR A 253 16.97 -8.94 -20.29
CA THR A 253 18.09 -8.01 -20.11
C THR A 253 19.40 -8.60 -20.66
N SER A 254 20.50 -7.86 -20.54
CA SER A 254 21.85 -8.32 -20.87
C SER A 254 22.46 -9.28 -19.83
N ILE A 255 21.75 -9.57 -18.74
CA ILE A 255 22.22 -10.49 -17.69
C ILE A 255 22.27 -11.91 -18.26
N PRO A 256 23.38 -12.66 -18.08
CA PRO A 256 23.46 -14.04 -18.52
C PRO A 256 22.37 -14.90 -17.90
N GLY A 257 21.58 -15.57 -18.74
CA GLY A 257 20.43 -16.39 -18.31
C GLY A 257 20.81 -17.47 -17.30
N SER A 258 22.04 -17.98 -17.32
CA SER A 258 22.54 -18.94 -16.33
C SER A 258 22.52 -18.39 -14.89
N HIS A 259 22.82 -17.11 -14.69
CA HIS A 259 22.83 -16.49 -13.36
C HIS A 259 21.42 -16.20 -12.87
N VAL A 260 20.54 -15.80 -13.79
CA VAL A 260 19.11 -15.62 -13.53
C VAL A 260 18.48 -16.95 -13.11
N TYR A 261 18.77 -18.02 -13.84
CA TYR A 261 18.31 -19.38 -13.54
C TYR A 261 18.80 -19.90 -12.17
N LEU A 262 20.09 -19.69 -11.84
CA LEU A 262 20.62 -20.09 -10.53
C LEU A 262 19.92 -19.37 -9.39
N LEU A 263 19.62 -18.07 -9.55
CA LEU A 263 18.85 -17.32 -8.57
C LEU A 263 17.41 -17.86 -8.45
N TYR A 264 16.74 -18.10 -9.58
CA TYR A 264 15.41 -18.71 -9.63
C TYR A 264 15.37 -20.02 -8.83
N LYS A 265 16.32 -20.94 -9.10
CA LYS A 265 16.40 -22.24 -8.41
C LYS A 265 16.66 -22.12 -6.91
N LYS A 266 17.54 -21.19 -6.50
CA LYS A 266 17.80 -20.93 -5.08
C LYS A 266 16.53 -20.44 -4.36
N ILE A 267 15.74 -19.60 -5.01
CA ILE A 267 14.49 -19.08 -4.45
C ILE A 267 13.41 -20.16 -4.44
N GLU A 268 13.30 -20.99 -5.47
CA GLU A 268 12.37 -22.12 -5.55
C GLU A 268 12.55 -23.09 -4.36
N VAL A 269 13.80 -23.47 -4.05
CA VAL A 269 14.12 -24.30 -2.88
C VAL A 269 13.75 -23.60 -1.57
N GLN A 270 13.98 -22.29 -1.47
CA GLN A 270 13.64 -21.50 -0.29
C GLN A 270 12.11 -21.47 -0.06
N ILE A 271 11.31 -21.27 -1.12
CA ILE A 271 9.84 -21.27 -1.03
C ILE A 271 9.34 -22.67 -0.63
N LYS A 272 9.89 -23.73 -1.24
CA LYS A 272 9.50 -25.12 -0.96
C LYS A 272 9.62 -25.48 0.52
N ASN A 273 10.77 -25.13 1.12
CA ASN A 273 11.13 -25.56 2.47
C ASN A 273 10.58 -24.66 3.59
N GLU A 274 10.04 -23.47 3.26
CA GLU A 274 9.52 -22.55 4.25
C GLU A 274 8.09 -22.90 4.67
N ASN A 275 7.81 -23.05 5.96
CA ASN A 275 6.47 -23.37 6.47
C ASN A 275 6.00 -22.39 7.55
N ASN A 276 6.82 -21.39 7.91
CA ASN A 276 6.45 -20.37 8.85
C ASN A 276 5.73 -19.22 8.14
N LEU A 277 4.48 -18.96 8.52
CA LEU A 277 3.63 -17.93 7.90
C LEU A 277 4.28 -16.53 7.95
N SER A 278 4.80 -16.10 9.10
CA SER A 278 5.47 -14.80 9.25
C SER A 278 6.71 -14.66 8.34
N THR A 279 7.39 -15.78 8.05
CA THR A 279 8.53 -15.77 7.14
C THR A 279 8.09 -15.73 5.69
N LEU A 280 7.00 -16.43 5.34
CA LEU A 280 6.39 -16.38 4.01
C LEU A 280 5.87 -14.98 3.66
N GLU A 281 5.26 -14.27 4.61
CA GLU A 281 4.78 -12.88 4.42
C GLU A 281 5.91 -11.90 4.08
N LYS A 282 7.12 -12.15 4.59
CA LYS A 282 8.30 -11.33 4.32
C LYS A 282 9.03 -11.73 3.04
N LEU A 283 8.72 -12.90 2.48
CA LEU A 283 9.49 -13.51 1.41
C LEU A 283 9.39 -12.78 0.05
N PRO A 284 8.24 -12.19 -0.37
CA PRO A 284 8.16 -11.46 -1.63
C PRO A 284 9.18 -10.32 -1.71
N TYR A 285 9.34 -9.57 -0.61
CA TYR A 285 10.29 -8.46 -0.54
C TYR A 285 11.75 -8.94 -0.58
N LYS A 286 12.06 -10.07 0.07
CA LYS A 286 13.39 -10.69 0.01
C LYS A 286 13.72 -11.19 -1.40
N ILE A 287 12.75 -11.82 -2.07
CA ILE A 287 12.87 -12.28 -3.47
C ILE A 287 13.13 -11.08 -4.37
N LEU A 288 12.29 -10.05 -4.28
CA LEU A 288 12.42 -8.82 -5.05
C LEU A 288 13.81 -8.19 -4.89
N LYS A 289 14.27 -8.05 -3.63
CA LYS A 289 15.61 -7.51 -3.33
C LYS A 289 16.73 -8.30 -4.00
N LYS A 290 16.67 -9.64 -3.97
CA LYS A 290 17.70 -10.49 -4.60
C LYS A 290 17.75 -10.30 -6.12
N TYR A 291 16.59 -10.18 -6.79
CA TYR A 291 16.54 -9.92 -8.22
C TYR A 291 17.07 -8.53 -8.58
N CYS A 292 16.68 -7.48 -7.85
CA CYS A 292 17.23 -6.15 -8.05
C CYS A 292 18.76 -6.13 -7.88
N LEU A 293 19.29 -6.78 -6.83
CA LEU A 293 20.73 -6.87 -6.59
C LEU A 293 21.47 -7.56 -7.73
N LEU A 294 20.90 -8.62 -8.31
CA LEU A 294 21.49 -9.29 -9.46
C LEU A 294 21.62 -8.32 -10.64
N SER A 295 20.56 -7.58 -10.96
CA SER A 295 20.59 -6.55 -12.00
C SER A 295 21.62 -5.46 -11.71
N THR A 296 21.66 -4.94 -10.48
CA THR A 296 22.64 -3.93 -10.06
C THR A 296 24.07 -4.43 -10.29
N ASN A 297 24.39 -5.66 -9.87
CA ASN A 297 25.73 -6.24 -10.02
C ASN A 297 26.17 -6.37 -11.48
N TYR A 298 25.24 -6.68 -12.39
CA TYR A 298 25.54 -6.77 -13.81
C TYR A 298 25.63 -5.41 -14.50
N ASN A 299 24.79 -4.45 -14.11
CA ASN A 299 24.91 -3.07 -14.57
C ASN A 299 26.25 -2.45 -14.13
N LEU A 300 26.80 -2.84 -12.97
CA LEU A 300 28.15 -2.45 -12.58
C LEU A 300 29.22 -3.09 -13.47
N LYS A 301 29.07 -4.36 -13.87
CA LYS A 301 30.05 -5.05 -14.74
C LYS A 301 30.11 -4.49 -16.16
N SER A 302 29.06 -3.84 -16.67
CA SER A 302 29.11 -3.12 -17.95
C SER A 302 29.96 -1.85 -17.92
N TYR A 303 30.32 -1.37 -16.73
CA TYR A 303 31.19 -0.21 -16.58
C TYR A 303 32.68 -0.60 -16.64
N SER A 304 33.49 0.31 -17.14
CA SER A 304 34.95 0.22 -17.07
C SER A 304 35.41 0.04 -15.63
N LEU A 305 36.58 -0.58 -15.45
CA LEU A 305 37.15 -0.79 -14.12
C LEU A 305 37.28 0.53 -13.34
N THR A 306 37.63 1.62 -14.05
CA THR A 306 37.71 2.97 -13.48
C THR A 306 36.37 3.44 -12.90
N VAL A 307 35.27 3.30 -13.66
CA VAL A 307 33.94 3.72 -13.20
C VAL A 307 33.42 2.79 -12.11
N ARG A 308 33.70 1.48 -12.19
CA ARG A 308 33.39 0.53 -11.10
C ARG A 308 34.07 0.91 -9.80
N ASN A 309 35.37 1.16 -9.82
CA ASN A 309 36.12 1.54 -8.62
C ASN A 309 35.63 2.88 -8.06
N ALA A 310 35.25 3.84 -8.93
CA ALA A 310 34.65 5.09 -8.49
C ALA A 310 33.30 4.88 -7.78
N ILE A 311 32.42 4.04 -8.33
CA ILE A 311 31.14 3.70 -7.71
C ILE A 311 31.36 2.99 -6.37
N GLU A 312 32.27 2.01 -6.31
CA GLU A 312 32.58 1.28 -5.10
C GLU A 312 33.12 2.20 -4.01
N TYR A 313 34.08 3.07 -4.34
CA TYR A 313 34.61 4.06 -3.41
C TYR A 313 33.52 5.01 -2.92
N ILE A 314 32.66 5.52 -3.79
CA ILE A 314 31.54 6.38 -3.40
C ILE A 314 30.61 5.66 -2.43
N ASN A 315 30.21 4.41 -2.73
CA ASN A 315 29.26 3.65 -1.93
C ASN A 315 29.80 3.29 -0.53
N LEU A 316 31.10 3.00 -0.43
CA LEU A 316 31.75 2.70 0.85
C LEU A 316 31.94 3.95 1.73
N ASN A 317 32.01 5.14 1.13
CA ASN A 317 32.38 6.38 1.81
C ASN A 317 31.29 7.47 1.77
N LEU A 318 30.01 7.09 1.61
CA LEU A 318 28.90 8.04 1.48
C LEU A 318 28.79 9.05 2.62
N ASN A 319 29.23 8.68 3.84
CA ASN A 319 29.22 9.50 5.04
C ASN A 319 30.33 10.56 5.11
N MET A 320 31.31 10.53 4.20
CA MET A 320 32.43 11.48 4.16
C MET A 320 32.18 12.60 3.14
N GLU A 321 32.98 13.66 3.14
CA GLU A 321 32.97 14.63 2.07
C GLU A 321 33.43 14.00 0.75
N LEU A 322 32.51 13.85 -0.20
CA LEU A 322 32.77 13.29 -1.52
C LEU A 322 32.66 14.37 -2.58
N SER A 323 33.75 14.58 -3.32
CA SER A 323 33.79 15.45 -4.50
C SER A 323 34.44 14.72 -5.67
N LEU A 324 34.24 15.22 -6.91
CA LEU A 324 34.97 14.72 -8.07
C LEU A 324 36.48 14.74 -7.83
N SER A 325 37.00 15.79 -7.17
CA SER A 325 38.42 15.92 -6.88
C SER A 325 38.91 14.76 -6.00
N ASN A 326 38.24 14.49 -4.88
CA ASN A 326 38.66 13.45 -3.96
C ASN A 326 38.54 12.04 -4.56
N VAL A 327 37.47 11.77 -5.31
CA VAL A 327 37.31 10.47 -5.99
C VAL A 327 38.39 10.29 -7.07
N SER A 328 38.76 11.35 -7.77
CA SER A 328 39.80 11.30 -8.79
C SER A 328 41.19 11.08 -8.19
N GLU A 329 41.47 11.72 -7.06
CA GLU A 329 42.72 11.60 -6.30
C GLU A 329 42.92 10.18 -5.78
N VAL A 330 41.92 9.58 -5.13
CA VAL A 330 42.02 8.21 -4.58
C VAL A 330 42.17 7.15 -5.68
N LEU A 331 41.68 7.42 -6.89
CA LEU A 331 41.77 6.48 -8.01
C LEU A 331 42.99 6.72 -8.91
N ASP A 332 43.86 7.68 -8.58
CA ASP A 332 44.96 8.14 -9.42
C ASP A 332 44.50 8.44 -10.87
N LYS A 333 43.44 9.25 -11.00
CA LYS A 333 42.88 9.68 -12.29
C LYS A 333 42.81 11.18 -12.43
N ASN A 334 42.94 11.66 -13.66
CA ASN A 334 42.65 13.04 -13.99
C ASN A 334 41.13 13.32 -13.79
N PRO A 335 40.74 14.40 -13.09
CA PRO A 335 39.33 14.70 -12.81
C PRO A 335 38.45 14.87 -14.05
N SER A 336 38.97 15.52 -15.10
CA SER A 336 38.23 15.71 -16.35
C SER A 336 38.00 14.38 -17.07
N PHE A 337 39.00 13.50 -17.09
CA PHE A 337 38.86 12.16 -17.63
C PHE A 337 37.82 11.35 -16.85
N LEU A 338 37.92 11.33 -15.52
CA LEU A 338 36.98 10.58 -14.69
C LEU A 338 35.55 11.10 -14.84
N SER A 339 35.35 12.41 -14.83
CA SER A 339 34.02 13.03 -15.02
C SER A 339 33.40 12.65 -16.36
N ASN A 340 34.16 12.75 -17.45
CA ASN A 340 33.69 12.41 -18.79
C ASN A 340 33.37 10.93 -18.91
N GLN A 341 34.26 10.05 -18.44
CA GLN A 341 34.07 8.60 -18.52
C GLN A 341 32.88 8.16 -17.66
N PHE A 342 32.77 8.68 -16.44
CA PHE A 342 31.68 8.36 -15.53
C PHE A 342 30.34 8.81 -16.10
N LYS A 343 30.25 10.03 -16.66
CA LYS A 343 29.02 10.52 -17.29
C LYS A 343 28.66 9.75 -18.55
N LYS A 344 29.66 9.36 -19.36
CA LYS A 344 29.47 8.56 -20.56
C LYS A 344 28.88 7.18 -20.25
N GLU A 345 29.38 6.53 -19.21
CA GLU A 345 28.96 5.16 -18.87
C GLU A 345 27.71 5.11 -17.99
N THR A 346 27.59 5.99 -17.00
CA THR A 346 26.47 5.97 -16.04
C THR A 346 25.30 6.86 -16.46
N GLY A 347 25.49 7.72 -17.47
CA GLY A 347 24.52 8.74 -17.89
C GLY A 347 24.40 9.93 -16.92
N LYS A 348 25.16 9.97 -15.82
CA LYS A 348 25.04 10.98 -14.76
C LYS A 348 26.40 11.52 -14.34
N THR A 349 26.46 12.73 -13.80
CA THR A 349 27.70 13.24 -13.20
C THR A 349 27.96 12.55 -11.87
N ILE A 350 29.23 12.50 -11.44
CA ILE A 350 29.61 11.95 -10.12
C ILE A 350 28.85 12.65 -8.99
N THR A 351 28.74 13.98 -9.02
CA THR A 351 27.99 14.75 -8.03
C THR A 351 26.52 14.32 -7.95
N LYS A 352 25.87 14.12 -9.11
CA LYS A 352 24.47 13.67 -9.15
C LYS A 352 24.33 12.24 -8.63
N TYR A 353 25.26 11.36 -8.96
CA TYR A 353 25.30 9.99 -8.46
C TYR A 353 25.42 9.95 -6.94
N ILE A 354 26.37 10.69 -6.36
CA ILE A 354 26.54 10.80 -4.90
C ILE A 354 25.25 11.28 -4.23
N GLN A 355 24.63 12.34 -4.77
CA GLN A 355 23.38 12.88 -4.24
C GLN A 355 22.24 11.86 -4.24
N GLU A 356 22.01 11.18 -5.37
CA GLU A 356 20.97 10.15 -5.48
C GLU A 356 21.21 8.99 -4.52
N THR A 357 22.44 8.46 -4.46
CA THR A 357 22.78 7.34 -3.57
C THR A 357 22.63 7.71 -2.09
N ARG A 358 23.00 8.95 -1.70
CA ARG A 358 22.78 9.45 -0.34
C ARG A 358 21.32 9.53 0.03
N ILE A 359 20.48 10.03 -0.89
CA ILE A 359 19.04 10.09 -0.67
C ILE A 359 18.42 8.68 -0.61
N GLU A 360 18.87 7.74 -1.44
CA GLU A 360 18.44 6.33 -1.34
C GLU A 360 18.78 5.72 0.03
N LYS A 361 19.99 5.96 0.53
CA LYS A 361 20.39 5.52 1.88
C LYS A 361 19.56 6.22 2.97
N ALA A 362 19.25 7.51 2.80
CA ALA A 362 18.41 8.26 3.71
C ALA A 362 16.98 7.71 3.76
N ILE A 363 16.39 7.35 2.61
CA ILE A 363 15.08 6.67 2.54
C ILE A 363 15.10 5.36 3.34
N ASN A 364 16.17 4.58 3.19
CA ASN A 364 16.30 3.34 3.95
C ASN A 364 16.38 3.59 5.46
N LEU A 365 17.21 4.55 5.91
CA LEU A 365 17.30 4.90 7.33
C LEU A 365 15.99 5.49 7.86
N LEU A 366 15.33 6.32 7.06
CA LEU A 366 14.03 6.89 7.41
C LEU A 366 13.03 5.78 7.72
N THR A 367 12.99 4.71 6.91
CA THR A 367 12.04 3.56 6.97
C THR A 367 12.44 2.41 7.89
N THR A 368 13.67 2.37 8.39
CA THR A 368 14.18 1.24 9.18
C THR A 368 14.73 1.62 10.55
N THR A 369 14.79 2.92 10.85
CA THR A 369 15.36 3.44 12.10
C THR A 369 14.54 4.61 12.65
N GLU A 370 14.66 4.82 13.96
CA GLU A 370 14.06 5.97 14.68
C GLU A 370 14.97 7.22 14.70
N LEU A 371 16.11 7.18 13.99
CA LEU A 371 17.05 8.32 13.94
C LEU A 371 16.33 9.59 13.48
N SER A 372 16.58 10.72 14.12
CA SER A 372 16.05 12.02 13.69
C SER A 372 16.49 12.36 12.27
N ILE A 373 15.74 13.26 11.62
CA ILE A 373 16.07 13.70 10.26
C ILE A 373 17.48 14.31 10.21
N GLN A 374 17.88 15.00 11.28
CA GLN A 374 19.22 15.54 11.43
C GLN A 374 20.28 14.44 11.50
N GLU A 375 20.11 13.44 12.37
CA GLU A 375 21.04 12.31 12.47
C GLU A 375 21.15 11.53 11.15
N ILE A 376 20.04 11.36 10.42
CA ILE A 376 20.03 10.72 9.11
C ILE A 376 20.81 11.54 8.09
N SER A 377 20.58 12.86 8.05
CA SER A 377 21.29 13.79 7.19
C SER A 377 22.81 13.67 7.40
N GLU A 378 23.25 13.70 8.66
CA GLU A 378 24.65 13.53 9.05
C GLU A 378 25.18 12.14 8.67
N THR A 379 24.41 11.08 8.92
CA THR A 379 24.79 9.68 8.62
C THR A 379 25.01 9.43 7.12
N VAL A 380 24.28 10.14 6.25
CA VAL A 380 24.45 10.06 4.80
C VAL A 380 25.45 11.08 4.26
N GLY A 381 26.21 11.77 5.13
CA GLY A 381 27.27 12.70 4.75
C GLY A 381 26.78 14.05 4.26
N ILE A 382 25.60 14.48 4.72
CA ILE A 382 25.00 15.78 4.40
C ILE A 382 24.80 16.57 5.71
N HIS A 383 25.73 17.46 6.04
CA HIS A 383 25.70 18.19 7.31
C HIS A 383 24.73 19.39 7.31
N ASP A 384 24.44 19.96 6.14
CA ASP A 384 23.44 21.02 6.01
C ASP A 384 22.03 20.41 5.87
N LEU A 385 21.26 20.47 6.96
CA LEU A 385 19.90 19.96 7.04
C LEU A 385 18.92 20.65 6.06
N SER A 386 19.12 21.95 5.79
CA SER A 386 18.28 22.71 4.85
C SER A 386 18.52 22.23 3.43
N TRP A 387 19.80 22.07 3.07
CA TRP A 387 20.18 21.52 1.76
C TRP A 387 19.74 20.06 1.61
N PHE A 388 19.90 19.23 2.64
CA PHE A 388 19.38 17.85 2.67
C PHE A 388 17.89 17.80 2.37
N SER A 389 17.10 18.58 3.09
CA SER A 389 15.64 18.60 2.94
C SER A 389 15.21 19.04 1.54
N LYS A 390 15.91 20.03 0.96
CA LYS A 390 15.67 20.49 -0.40
C LYS A 390 16.05 19.44 -1.44
N LEU A 391 17.21 18.79 -1.29
CA LEU A 391 17.69 17.75 -2.19
C LEU A 391 16.76 16.52 -2.14
N PHE A 392 16.40 16.08 -0.94
CA PHE A 392 15.47 14.97 -0.73
C PHE A 392 14.14 15.26 -1.42
N LYS A 393 13.55 16.44 -1.17
CA LYS A 393 12.28 16.83 -1.82
C LYS A 393 12.39 16.89 -3.34
N ASN A 394 13.50 17.36 -3.88
CA ASN A 394 13.71 17.39 -5.33
C ASN A 394 13.78 15.99 -5.96
N ILE A 395 14.36 15.01 -5.26
CA ILE A 395 14.54 13.66 -5.77
C ILE A 395 13.31 12.78 -5.50
N VAL A 396 12.70 12.90 -4.33
CA VAL A 396 11.61 12.03 -3.84
C VAL A 396 10.23 12.65 -4.08
N GLY A 397 10.14 13.96 -4.28
CA GLY A 397 8.90 14.71 -4.50
C GLY A 397 8.25 15.27 -3.21
N VAL A 398 8.64 14.76 -2.04
CA VAL A 398 8.12 15.16 -0.71
C VAL A 398 9.26 15.39 0.28
N SER A 399 9.02 16.14 1.36
CA SER A 399 10.08 16.38 2.37
C SER A 399 10.41 15.11 3.17
N PRO A 400 11.61 15.01 3.79
CA PRO A 400 11.95 13.86 4.64
C PRO A 400 10.94 13.61 5.76
N SER A 401 10.43 14.68 6.40
CA SER A 401 9.41 14.59 7.46
C SER A 401 8.09 14.05 6.92
N GLN A 402 7.66 14.53 5.74
CA GLN A 402 6.46 14.04 5.08
C GLN A 402 6.62 12.57 4.70
N TYR A 403 7.78 12.20 4.14
CA TYR A 403 8.09 10.83 3.76
C TYR A 403 8.06 9.86 4.94
N ARG A 404 8.65 10.24 6.09
CA ARG A 404 8.57 9.42 7.30
C ARG A 404 7.14 9.28 7.82
N ALA A 405 6.37 10.37 7.81
CA ALA A 405 4.98 10.34 8.22
C ALA A 405 4.10 9.45 7.32
N THR A 406 4.49 9.20 6.07
CA THR A 406 3.74 8.30 5.17
C THR A 406 4.14 6.83 5.30
N GLU A 407 5.35 6.50 5.75
CA GLU A 407 5.85 5.11 5.83
C GLU A 407 5.76 4.48 7.23
N PHE A 408 5.63 5.27 8.31
CA PHE A 408 5.39 4.78 9.69
C PHE A 408 3.93 4.89 10.14
N ASN A 409 3.02 5.15 9.20
CA ASN A 409 1.58 5.16 9.44
C ASN A 409 0.92 3.91 8.85
#